data_AF-A6GYH1-F1
#
_entry.id   AF-A6GYH1-F1
#
_cell.length_a   1.000
_cell.length_b   1.000
_cell.length_c   1.000
_cell.angle_alpha   90.00
_cell.angle_beta   90.00
_cell.angle_gamma   90.00
#
_symmetry.space_group_name_H-M   'P 1'
#
loop_
_entity.id
_entity.type
_entity.pdbx_description
1 polymer ?
#
loop_
_entity_poly.entity_id
_entity_poly.type
_entity_poly.pdbx_seq_one_letter_code
_entity_poly.pdbx_strand_id
1 'polypeptide(L)' 'MNLSWQIVRFELKETFSIAYGNYSHRDALIVKLNYKGISGYGELCGLNSLLD' A
#
# COMPACT_ATOMS: atom_id res chain seq x y z
N MET A 1 7.74 20.47 7.89
CA MET A 1 6.99 19.43 7.16
C MET A 1 7.52 18.09 7.63
N ASN A 2 6.67 17.24 8.19
CA ASN A 2 7.08 15.93 8.73
C ASN A 2 6.45 14.83 7.88
N LEU A 3 7.28 13.97 7.31
CA LEU A 3 6.87 12.82 6.52
C LEU A 3 7.04 11.56 7.36
N SER A 4 6.00 10.75 7.44
CA SER A 4 6.04 9.42 8.04
C SER A 4 5.37 8.43 7.11
N TRP A 5 5.84 7.18 7.10
CA TRP A 5 5.25 6.13 6.28
C TRP A 5 5.19 4.81 7.03
N GLN A 6 4.33 3.92 6.56
CA GLN A 6 4.21 2.54 7.04
C GLN A 6 3.84 1.63 5.88
N ILE A 7 4.37 0.40 5.89
CA ILE A 7 3.92 -0.66 4.98
C ILE A 7 2.78 -1.39 5.69
N VAL A 8 1.66 -1.54 5.01
CA VAL A 8 0.46 -2.21 5.53
C VAL A 8 0.07 -3.31 4.55
N ARG A 9 -0.16 -4.51 5.08
CA ARG A 9 -0.80 -5.60 4.33
C ARG A 9 -2.31 -5.51 4.51
N PHE A 10 -3.03 -5.44 3.40
CA PHE A 10 -4.49 -5.50 3.37
C PHE A 10 -4.94 -6.84 2.82
N GLU A 11 -5.69 -7.59 3.62
CA GLU A 11 -6.37 -8.81 3.15
C GLU A 11 -7.46 -8.46 2.14
N LEU A 12 -7.52 -9.21 1.04
CA LEU A 12 -8.58 -9.08 0.05
C LEU A 12 -9.81 -9.87 0.51
N LYS A 13 -11.00 -9.35 0.20
CA LYS A 13 -12.26 -10.03 0.55
C LYS A 13 -12.41 -11.40 -0.11
N GLU A 14 -11.79 -11.56 -1.27
CA GLU A 14 -11.77 -12.77 -2.08
C GLU A 14 -10.44 -12.87 -2.84
N THR A 15 -10.11 -14.04 -3.35
CA THR A 15 -8.89 -14.24 -4.14
C THR A 15 -9.01 -13.47 -5.45
N PHE A 16 -8.05 -12.57 -5.70
CA PHE A 16 -7.95 -11.82 -6.95
C PHE A 16 -6.94 -12.50 -7.88
N SER A 17 -7.40 -12.94 -9.04
CA SER A 17 -6.59 -13.67 -10.02
C SER A 17 -6.25 -12.77 -11.20
N ILE A 18 -4.98 -12.71 -11.56
CA ILE A 18 -4.50 -12.12 -12.82
C ILE A 18 -3.68 -13.17 -13.58
N ALA A 19 -3.29 -12.87 -14.83
CA ALA A 19 -2.57 -13.82 -15.70
C ALA A 19 -1.30 -14.44 -15.06
N TYR A 20 -0.71 -13.76 -14.09
CA TYR A 20 0.57 -14.14 -13.46
C TYR A 20 0.42 -14.67 -12.03
N GLY A 21 -0.80 -14.85 -11.52
CA GLY A 21 -0.98 -15.43 -10.20
C GLY A 21 -2.26 -15.02 -9.49
N ASN A 22 -2.41 -15.58 -8.30
CA ASN A 22 -3.53 -15.36 -7.40
C ASN A 22 -3.06 -14.60 -6.16
N TYR A 23 -3.81 -13.59 -5.77
CA TYR A 23 -3.49 -12.70 -4.67
C TYR A 23 -4.62 -12.80 -3.64
N SER A 24 -4.26 -13.10 -2.39
CA SER A 24 -5.18 -13.03 -1.24
C SER A 24 -5.02 -11.74 -0.44
N HIS A 25 -3.96 -10.98 -0.70
CA HIS A 25 -3.63 -9.73 -0.03
C HIS A 25 -2.95 -8.77 -1.00
N ARG A 26 -2.88 -7.51 -0.61
CA ARG A 26 -2.04 -6.50 -1.25
C ARG A 26 -1.24 -5.74 -0.19
N ASP A 27 0.01 -5.43 -0.51
CA ASP A 27 0.83 -4.56 0.33
C ASP A 27 0.71 -3.12 -0.19
N ALA A 28 0.66 -2.15 0.73
CA ALA A 28 0.58 -0.74 0.42
C ALA A 28 1.52 0.07 1.31
N LEU A 29 2.16 1.09 0.73
CA LEU A 29 2.87 2.11 1.47
C LEU A 29 1.90 3.26 1.78
N ILE A 30 1.53 3.39 3.05
CA ILE A 30 0.72 4.52 3.53
C ILE A 30 1.66 5.64 3.96
N VAL A 31 1.49 6.80 3.34
CA VAL A 31 2.30 7.99 3.57
C VAL A 31 1.45 9.06 4.24
N LYS A 32 1.98 9.69 5.28
CA LYS A 32 1.39 10.85 5.94
C LYS A 32 2.36 12.02 5.88
N LEU A 33 1.89 13.16 5.41
CA LEU A 33 2.58 14.44 5.42
C LEU A 33 1.88 15.37 6.40
N ASN A 34 2.59 15.81 7.45
CA ASN A 34 2.08 16.82 8.38
C ASN A 34 2.77 18.16 8.15
N TYR A 35 1.97 19.20 7.93
CA TYR A 35 2.42 20.58 7.80
C TYR A 35 1.43 21.55 8.43
N LYS A 36 1.91 22.39 9.37
CA LYS A 36 1.10 23.39 10.09
C LYS A 36 -0.17 22.82 10.75
N GLY A 37 -0.07 21.61 11.31
CA GLY A 37 -1.19 20.92 11.96
C GLY A 37 -2.18 20.29 10.98
N ILE A 38 -1.98 20.46 9.66
CA ILE A 38 -2.77 19.82 8.61
C ILE A 38 -2.05 18.56 8.16
N SER A 39 -2.78 17.46 8.07
CA SER A 39 -2.26 16.17 7.59
C SER A 39 -2.85 15.84 6.23
N GLY A 40 -1.97 15.58 5.25
CA GLY A 40 -2.31 14.94 3.99
C GLY A 40 -1.89 13.46 4.01
N TYR A 41 -2.66 12.61 3.35
CA TYR A 41 -2.41 11.18 3.27
C TYR A 41 -2.30 10.76 1.80
N GLY A 42 -1.38 9.84 1.53
CA GLY A 42 -1.22 9.22 0.22
C GLY A 42 -0.99 7.72 0.37
N GLU A 43 -1.32 6.97 -0.67
CA GLU A 43 -1.10 5.54 -0.75
C GLU A 43 -0.35 5.22 -2.04
N LEU A 44 0.63 4.33 -1.95
CA LEU A 44 1.21 3.65 -3.10
C LEU A 44 0.95 2.15 -2.94
N CYS A 45 0.18 1.58 -3.88
CA CYS A 45 -0.05 0.15 -3.98
C CYS A 45 0.77 -0.37 -5.17
N GLY A 46 1.83 -1.12 -4.90
CA GLY A 46 2.63 -1.79 -5.92
C GLY A 46 2.18 -3.25 -6.06
N LEU A 47 2.07 -3.73 -7.29
CA LEU A 47 2.08 -5.18 -7.53
C LEU A 47 3.53 -5.62 -7.38
N ASN A 48 3.86 -6.30 -6.29
CA ASN A 48 5.19 -6.84 -6.08
C ASN A 48 5.42 -7.95 -7.12
N SER A 49 6.06 -7.63 -8.24
CA SER A 49 6.47 -8.57 -9.28
C SER A 49 8.00 -8.70 -9.39
N LEU A 50 8.74 -8.29 -8.35
CA LEU A 50 10.21 -8.21 -8.37
C LEU A 50 10.91 -9.11 -7.34
N LEU A 51 10.21 -10.08 -6.74
CA LEU A 51 10.81 -11.08 -5.84
C LEU A 51 10.15 -12.45 -5.99
N ASP A 52 10.06 -12.94 -7.22
CA ASP A 52 10.05 -14.38 -7.53
C ASP A 52 10.90 -14.63 -8.78
#